data_AF-A0A1J0AEP4-F1
#
_entry.id   AF-A0A1J0AEP4-F1
#
_cell.length_a   1.000
_cell.length_b   1.000
_cell.length_c   1.000
_cell.angle_alpha   90.00
_cell.angle_beta   90.00
_cell.angle_gamma   90.00
#
_symmetry.space_group_name_H-M   'P 1'
#
loop_
_entity.id
_entity.type
_entity.pdbx_description
1 polymer ?
#
loop_
_entity_poly.entity_id
_entity_poly.type
_entity_poly.pdbx_seq_one_letter_code
_entity_poly.pdbx_strand_id
1 'polypeptide(L)'
;MPPVNAPVIVYRMSTPEHECPWGLRAISLLQKQGVPFTDMPLRSPAEIDVFKAKYGVSTTPQIFFGDQRIGGYTDLADYFQVKAETADYSYWDFERNWLLNGLRPRHSNCFTSISIFS
;
A
#
# COMPACT_ATOMS: atom_id res chain seq x y z
N MET A 1 -10.67 3.43 -18.30
CA MET A 1 -11.04 4.83 -17.99
C MET A 1 -12.24 4.81 -17.05
N PRO A 2 -12.26 5.64 -15.99
CA PRO A 2 -13.41 5.74 -15.09
C PRO A 2 -14.69 6.09 -15.85
N PRO A 3 -15.88 5.76 -15.32
CA PRO A 3 -17.15 6.10 -15.96
C PRO A 3 -17.26 7.61 -16.23
N VAL A 4 -17.80 7.98 -17.39
CA VAL A 4 -17.97 9.39 -17.79
C VAL A 4 -18.90 10.07 -16.78
N ASN A 5 -18.41 11.15 -16.16
CA ASN A 5 -19.06 11.93 -15.07
C ASN A 5 -19.03 11.32 -13.66
N ALA A 6 -18.30 10.23 -13.41
CA ALA A 6 -18.10 9.75 -12.05
C ALA A 6 -16.97 10.55 -11.35
N PRO A 7 -17.23 11.17 -10.18
CA PRO A 7 -16.18 11.83 -9.43
C PRO A 7 -15.16 10.80 -8.92
N VAL A 8 -13.87 11.08 -9.09
CA VAL A 8 -12.80 10.23 -8.56
C VAL A 8 -12.31 10.79 -7.24
N ILE A 9 -12.36 9.98 -6.18
CA ILE A 9 -11.96 10.38 -4.84
C ILE A 9 -10.87 9.44 -4.33
N VAL A 10 -9.81 10.02 -3.77
CA VAL A 10 -8.71 9.28 -3.15
C VAL A 10 -8.67 9.61 -1.67
N TYR A 11 -8.93 8.62 -0.82
CA TYR A 11 -8.67 8.74 0.61
C TYR A 11 -7.30 8.17 0.92
N ARG A 12 -6.41 8.98 1.48
CA ARG A 12 -5.05 8.55 1.85
C ARG A 12 -4.68 9.04 3.22
N MET A 13 -3.80 8.31 3.89
CA MET A 13 -3.19 8.80 5.12
C MET A 13 -2.13 9.86 4.79
N SER A 14 -2.23 11.00 5.46
CA SER A 14 -1.30 12.12 5.36
C SER A 14 -1.24 12.82 6.72
N THR A 15 -0.43 12.31 7.64
CA THR A 15 -0.18 12.97 8.93
C THR A 15 1.12 13.76 8.87
N PRO A 16 1.36 14.72 9.79
CA PRO A 16 2.63 15.45 9.84
C PRO A 16 3.87 14.54 10.01
N GLU A 17 3.70 13.40 10.68
CA GLU A 17 4.77 12.45 11.01
C GLU A 17 4.97 11.39 9.93
N HIS A 18 3.94 11.09 9.14
CA HIS A 18 3.98 10.02 8.15
C HIS A 18 3.08 10.30 6.94
N GLU A 19 3.71 10.37 5.77
CA GLU A 19 3.01 10.38 4.49
C GLU A 19 3.02 8.98 3.89
N CYS A 20 1.84 8.46 3.55
CA CYS A 20 1.72 7.11 3.00
C CYS A 20 2.27 7.06 1.56
N PRO A 21 3.33 6.28 1.27
CA PRO A 21 3.92 6.21 -0.07
C PRO A 21 2.94 5.65 -1.10
N TRP A 22 2.07 4.72 -0.70
CA TRP A 22 1.05 4.15 -1.57
C TRP A 22 -0.03 5.15 -1.97
N GLY A 23 -0.38 6.09 -1.07
CA GLY A 23 -1.30 7.18 -1.39
C GLY A 23 -0.74 8.12 -2.46
N LEU A 24 0.54 8.46 -2.35
CA LEU A 24 1.25 9.27 -3.35
C LEU A 24 1.35 8.57 -4.71
N ARG A 25 1.63 7.25 -4.71
CA ARG A 25 1.65 6.46 -5.95
C ARG A 25 0.28 6.40 -6.62
N ALA A 26 -0.81 6.29 -5.85
CA ALA A 26 -2.17 6.34 -6.40
C ALA A 26 -2.48 7.69 -7.04
N ILE A 27 -2.13 8.80 -6.37
CA ILE A 27 -2.25 10.15 -6.93
C ILE A 27 -1.45 10.28 -8.23
N SER A 28 -0.18 9.87 -8.21
CA SER A 28 0.69 9.93 -9.39
C SER A 28 0.13 9.11 -10.55
N LEU A 29 -0.41 7.92 -10.28
CA LEU A 29 -1.04 7.09 -11.29
C LEU A 29 -2.26 7.79 -11.92
N LEU A 30 -3.15 8.39 -11.12
CA LEU A 30 -4.30 9.13 -11.64
C LEU A 30 -3.88 10.33 -12.51
N GLN A 31 -2.85 11.06 -12.08
CA GLN A 31 -2.26 12.16 -12.86
C GLN A 31 -1.68 11.67 -14.19
N LYS A 32 -0.91 10.58 -14.18
CA LYS A 32 -0.35 9.96 -15.41
C LYS A 32 -1.45 9.52 -16.39
N GLN A 33 -2.59 9.06 -15.88
CA GLN A 33 -3.74 8.66 -16.68
C GLN A 33 -4.62 9.85 -17.13
N GLY A 34 -4.30 11.08 -16.71
CA GLY A 34 -5.09 12.28 -17.03
C GLY A 34 -6.48 12.29 -16.40
N VAL A 35 -6.67 11.56 -15.29
CA VAL A 35 -7.96 11.44 -14.61
C VAL A 35 -8.07 12.56 -13.55
N PRO A 36 -9.07 13.44 -13.63
CA PRO A 36 -9.33 14.42 -12.56
C PRO A 36 -9.80 13.70 -11.30
N PHE A 37 -9.26 14.08 -10.14
CA PHE A 37 -9.60 13.47 -8.85
C PHE A 37 -9.62 14.50 -7.72
N THR A 38 -10.24 14.12 -6.60
CA THR A 38 -10.25 14.85 -5.33
C THR A 38 -9.43 14.09 -4.30
N ASP A 39 -8.39 14.73 -3.76
CA ASP A 39 -7.57 14.20 -2.66
C ASP A 39 -8.24 14.49 -1.30
N MET A 40 -8.49 13.44 -0.53
CA MET A 40 -9.10 13.49 0.80
C MET A 40 -8.12 12.93 1.84
N PRO A 41 -7.17 13.77 2.33
CA PRO A 41 -6.18 13.33 3.31
C PRO A 41 -6.84 13.06 4.68
N LEU A 42 -6.53 11.90 5.25
CA LEU A 42 -6.82 11.52 6.63
C LEU A 42 -5.62 11.93 7.49
N ARG A 43 -5.83 12.86 8.42
CA ARG A 43 -4.75 13.58 9.12
C ARG A 43 -4.48 13.08 10.54
N SER A 44 -5.32 12.18 11.05
CA SER A 44 -5.13 11.61 12.38
C SER A 44 -5.45 10.10 12.40
N PRO A 45 -4.86 9.34 13.36
CA PRO A 45 -5.22 7.95 13.59
C PRO A 45 -6.73 7.74 13.82
N ALA A 46 -7.36 8.63 14.58
CA ALA A 46 -8.81 8.57 14.84
C ALA A 46 -9.64 8.71 13.55
N GLU A 47 -9.27 9.64 12.65
CA GLU A 47 -9.91 9.77 11.34
C GLU A 47 -9.74 8.50 10.49
N ILE A 48 -8.56 7.88 10.53
CA ILE A 48 -8.26 6.64 9.80
C ILE A 48 -9.13 5.50 10.33
N ASP A 49 -9.25 5.35 11.63
CA ASP A 49 -10.05 4.29 12.24
C ASP A 49 -11.54 4.48 11.94
N VAL A 50 -12.05 5.71 12.02
CA VAL A 50 -13.43 6.05 11.63
C VAL A 50 -13.65 5.75 10.14
N PHE A 51 -12.70 6.12 9.29
CA PHE A 51 -12.77 5.83 7.85
C PHE A 51 -12.82 4.33 7.57
N LYS A 52 -11.92 3.56 8.20
CA LYS A 52 -11.84 2.11 8.09
C LYS A 52 -13.14 1.44 8.54
N ALA A 53 -13.68 1.86 9.68
CA ALA A 53 -14.96 1.36 10.19
C ALA A 53 -16.13 1.71 9.25
N LYS A 54 -16.18 2.95 8.76
CA LYS A 54 -17.24 3.44 7.87
C LYS A 54 -17.32 2.64 6.56
N TYR A 55 -16.17 2.35 5.94
CA TYR A 55 -16.11 1.68 4.64
C TYR A 55 -15.79 0.18 4.72
N GLY A 56 -15.64 -0.37 5.94
CA GLY A 56 -15.30 -1.77 6.15
C GLY A 56 -13.98 -2.17 5.47
N VAL A 57 -12.94 -1.34 5.61
CA VAL A 57 -11.62 -1.56 5.02
C VAL A 57 -10.54 -1.64 6.10
N SER A 58 -9.49 -2.41 5.86
CA SER A 58 -8.34 -2.52 6.78
C SER A 58 -7.18 -1.60 6.41
N THR A 59 -7.13 -1.15 5.16
CA THR A 59 -6.00 -0.42 4.58
C THR A 59 -6.40 0.95 4.02
N THR A 60 -5.40 1.80 3.85
CA THR A 60 -5.45 3.05 3.09
C THR A 60 -4.18 3.10 2.24
N PRO A 61 -4.18 3.68 1.03
CA PRO A 61 -5.25 4.48 0.44
C PRO A 61 -6.45 3.67 -0.03
N GLN A 62 -7.59 4.32 -0.19
CA GLN A 62 -8.77 3.76 -0.85
C GLN A 62 -9.28 4.73 -1.94
N ILE A 63 -9.51 4.20 -3.14
CA ILE A 63 -9.94 4.95 -4.32
C ILE A 63 -11.38 4.60 -4.67
N PHE A 64 -12.16 5.63 -5.01
CA PHE A 64 -13.57 5.53 -5.40
C PHE A 64 -13.79 6.23 -6.73
N PHE A 65 -14.56 5.61 -7.62
CA PHE A 65 -15.09 6.21 -8.84
C PHE A 65 -16.61 6.31 -8.71
N GLY A 66 -17.12 7.50 -8.41
CA GLY A 66 -18.50 7.68 -7.96
C GLY A 66 -18.75 6.88 -6.69
N ASP A 67 -19.81 6.06 -6.70
CA ASP A 67 -20.17 5.20 -5.57
C ASP A 67 -19.41 3.86 -5.58
N GLN A 68 -18.65 3.57 -6.65
CA GLN A 68 -17.89 2.33 -6.76
C GLN A 68 -16.54 2.45 -6.07
N ARG A 69 -16.31 1.60 -5.07
CA ARG A 69 -14.99 1.41 -4.46
C ARG A 69 -14.11 0.57 -5.39
N ILE A 70 -12.98 1.13 -5.82
CA ILE A 70 -11.99 0.43 -6.64
C ILE A 70 -11.07 -0.41 -5.75
N GLY A 71 -10.60 0.16 -4.63
CA GLY A 71 -9.68 -0.52 -3.72
C GLY A 71 -8.47 0.34 -3.39
N GLY A 72 -7.32 -0.29 -3.16
CA GLY A 72 -6.04 0.37 -2.90
C GLY A 72 -5.26 0.71 -4.17
N TYR A 73 -3.97 1.02 -4.01
CA TYR A 73 -3.10 1.34 -5.16
C TYR A 73 -2.96 0.18 -6.15
N THR A 74 -2.83 -1.06 -5.66
CA THR A 74 -2.72 -2.25 -6.52
C THR A 74 -3.97 -2.44 -7.36
N ASP A 75 -5.16 -2.38 -6.74
CA ASP A 75 -6.43 -2.50 -7.46
C ASP A 75 -6.61 -1.39 -8.51
N LEU A 76 -6.11 -0.18 -8.22
CA LEU A 76 -6.10 0.92 -9.18
C LEU A 76 -5.16 0.65 -10.36
N ALA A 77 -3.97 0.11 -10.11
CA ALA A 77 -3.03 -0.27 -11.16
C ALA A 77 -3.62 -1.37 -12.05
N ASP A 78 -4.25 -2.37 -11.45
CA ASP A 78 -4.95 -3.46 -12.15
C ASP A 78 -6.11 -2.90 -12.99
N TYR A 79 -6.89 -1.95 -12.45
CA TYR A 79 -7.96 -1.28 -13.17
C TYR A 79 -7.47 -0.57 -14.45
N PHE A 80 -6.30 0.07 -14.39
CA PHE A 80 -5.69 0.71 -15.55
C PHE A 80 -4.85 -0.25 -16.41
N GLN A 81 -4.78 -1.53 -16.04
CA GLN A 81 -3.96 -2.54 -16.70
C GLN A 81 -2.49 -2.13 -16.83
N VAL A 82 -1.97 -1.46 -15.80
CA VAL A 82 -0.55 -1.06 -15.72
C VAL A 82 0.17 -1.89 -14.69
N LYS A 83 1.48 -2.05 -14.85
CA LYS A 83 2.31 -2.74 -13.86
C LYS A 83 2.30 -1.92 -12.56
N ALA A 84 1.78 -2.51 -11.48
CA ALA A 84 1.87 -1.91 -10.16
C ALA A 84 3.35 -1.72 -9.79
N GLU A 85 3.71 -0.51 -9.36
CA GLU A 85 5.02 -0.28 -8.77
C GLU A 85 5.02 -1.00 -7.42
N THR A 86 5.77 -2.10 -7.29
CA THR A 86 5.98 -2.74 -6.00
C THR A 86 6.75 -1.76 -5.11
N ALA A 87 6.40 -1.67 -3.84
CA ALA A 87 7.34 -1.12 -2.89
C ALA A 87 8.42 -2.19 -2.77
N ASP A 88 9.53 -2.01 -3.46
CA ASP A 88 10.75 -2.76 -3.14
C ASP A 88 11.23 -2.32 -1.75
N TYR A 89 10.46 -2.65 -0.71
CA TYR A 89 11.05 -3.09 0.53
C TYR A 89 11.29 -4.57 0.33
N SER A 90 12.40 -4.90 -0.30
CA SER A 90 12.87 -6.26 -0.16
C SER A 90 13.18 -6.44 1.33
N TYR A 91 12.44 -7.32 2.00
CA TYR A 91 12.85 -7.92 3.28
C TYR A 91 14.09 -8.84 3.08
N TRP A 92 14.92 -8.51 2.08
CA TRP A 92 16.11 -9.20 1.62
C TRP A 92 17.27 -8.22 1.34
N ASP A 93 17.07 -6.90 1.46
CA ASP A 93 18.20 -5.96 1.45
C ASP A 93 18.97 -5.97 2.77
N PHE A 94 18.41 -6.58 3.82
CA PHE A 94 19.16 -6.91 5.03
C PHE A 94 20.10 -8.11 4.84
N GLU A 95 19.75 -9.08 3.99
CA GLU A 95 20.63 -10.23 3.69
C GLU A 95 21.78 -9.86 2.76
N ARG A 96 21.58 -8.89 1.86
CA ARG A 96 22.69 -8.38 1.04
C ARG A 96 23.75 -7.65 1.87
N ASN A 97 23.35 -7.03 2.99
CA ASN A 97 24.28 -6.45 3.96
C ASN A 97 24.91 -7.52 4.89
N TRP A 98 24.24 -8.66 5.10
CA TRP A 98 24.75 -9.77 5.91
C TRP A 98 25.94 -10.50 5.25
N LEU A 99 25.85 -10.78 3.94
CA LEU A 99 26.97 -11.38 3.18
C LEU A 99 28.22 -10.49 3.16
N LEU A 100 28.07 -9.17 3.37
CA LEU A 100 29.16 -8.21 3.35
C LEU A 100 29.73 -7.88 4.73
N ASN A 101 28.93 -7.94 5.82
CA ASN A 101 29.32 -7.43 7.15
C ASN A 101 29.26 -8.45 8.30
N GLY A 102 28.93 -9.73 8.05
CA GLY A 102 29.24 -10.84 8.97
C GLY A 102 28.56 -10.85 10.35
N LEU A 103 27.53 -10.05 10.59
CA LEU A 103 26.83 -10.03 11.89
C LEU A 103 25.68 -11.04 11.92
N ARG A 104 25.79 -12.09 12.75
CA ARG A 104 24.70 -13.06 12.96
C ARG A 104 23.50 -12.42 13.67
N PRO A 105 22.27 -12.48 13.13
CA PRO A 105 21.08 -12.24 13.92
C PRO A 105 20.91 -13.40 14.91
N ARG A 106 20.90 -13.09 16.20
CA ARG A 106 20.63 -14.06 17.26
C ARG A 106 19.11 -14.28 17.35
N HIS A 107 18.53 -14.96 16.36
CA HIS A 107 17.20 -15.55 16.50
C HIS A 107 17.36 -17.01 16.94
N SER A 108 17.19 -17.23 18.23
CA SER A 108 17.01 -18.57 18.80
C SER A 108 15.66 -19.11 18.32
N ASN A 109 15.70 -19.85 17.20
CA ASN A 109 14.56 -20.57 16.69
C ASN A 109 14.20 -21.74 17.61
N CYS A 110 12.96 -21.71 18.05
CA CYS A 110 12.18 -22.86 18.49
C CYS A 110 11.91 -23.76 17.27
N PHE A 111 11.98 -25.09 17.47
CA PHE A 111 11.60 -26.18 16.54
C PHE A 111 12.47 -26.33 15.27
N THR A 112 12.90 -27.51 14.82
CA THR A 112 12.24 -28.82 14.84
C THR A 112 13.30 -29.91 14.61
N SER A 113 13.15 -31.05 15.29
CA SER A 113 13.87 -32.30 14.98
C SER A 113 13.55 -32.72 13.54
N ILE A 114 14.59 -32.91 12.72
CA ILE A 114 14.50 -33.73 11.52
C ILE A 114 15.57 -34.80 11.66
N SER A 115 15.13 -36.00 12.02
CA SER A 115 15.86 -37.23 11.82
C SER A 115 16.02 -37.47 10.31
N ILE A 116 17.25 -37.64 9.85
CA ILE A 116 17.52 -38.34 8.60
C ILE A 116 18.51 -39.46 8.93
N PHE A 117 18.07 -40.65 8.55
CA PHE A 117 18.70 -41.95 8.69
C PHE A 117 19.97 -42.12 7.84
N SER A 118 20.81 -43.04 8.33
CA SER A 118 21.94 -43.77 7.69
C SER A 118 23.33 -43.16 7.82
#